data_AF-A0A844IBN2-F1
#
_entry.id   AF-A0A844IBN2-F1
#
_cell.length_a   1.000
_cell.length_b   1.000
_cell.length_c   1.000
_cell.angle_alpha   90.00
_cell.angle_beta   90.00
_cell.angle_gamma   90.00
#
_symmetry.space_group_name_H-M   'P 1'
#
loop_
_entity.id
_entity.type
_entity.pdbx_description
1 polymer ?
#
loop_
_entity_poly.entity_id
_entity_poly.type
_entity_poly.pdbx_seq_one_letter_code
_entity_poly.pdbx_strand_id
1 'polypeptide(L)'
;MVANFEITKLKVNPNFQITFKRLLELTELEPDLDDDDELLNPSDYAVSVSIELLTQLYQALGQLFPLGFSNLESRGGINLIWTNQKFDKEVRIKVPVLPTLAGSLYYRKDNESELINNPSLDQVYQSLLWLSTDKVIY
;
A
#
# COMPACT_ATOMS: atom_id res chain seq x y z
N MET A 1 -44.27 3.54 -7.22
CA MET A 1 -43.14 4.33 -7.73
C MET A 1 -41.89 3.61 -7.26
N VAL A 2 -41.28 2.81 -8.13
CA VAL A 2 -40.12 1.99 -7.77
C VAL A 2 -38.90 2.85 -8.06
N ALA A 3 -38.13 3.19 -7.02
CA ALA A 3 -36.87 3.88 -7.21
C ALA A 3 -35.92 2.93 -7.95
N ASN A 4 -35.71 3.19 -9.24
CA ASN A 4 -34.61 2.60 -9.99
C ASN A 4 -33.31 3.15 -9.38
N PHE A 5 -32.75 2.40 -8.44
CA PHE A 5 -31.34 2.55 -8.11
C PHE A 5 -30.57 2.03 -9.31
N GLU A 6 -30.18 2.94 -10.20
CA GLU A 6 -29.06 2.69 -11.09
C GLU A 6 -27.86 2.43 -10.18
N ILE A 7 -27.52 1.14 -10.00
CA ILE A 7 -26.19 0.75 -9.58
C ILE A 7 -25.29 1.20 -10.72
N THR A 8 -24.88 2.46 -10.67
CA THR A 8 -23.73 2.94 -11.41
C THR A 8 -22.65 1.94 -11.06
N LYS A 9 -22.20 1.15 -12.05
CA LYS A 9 -20.92 0.45 -11.96
C LYS A 9 -19.92 1.51 -11.56
N LEU A 10 -19.61 1.62 -10.27
CA LEU A 10 -18.56 2.49 -9.78
C LEU A 10 -17.34 2.04 -10.56
N LYS A 11 -16.88 2.87 -11.50
CA LYS A 11 -15.68 2.57 -12.27
C LYS A 11 -14.58 2.36 -11.25
N VAL A 12 -14.08 1.14 -11.15
CA VAL A 12 -13.01 0.83 -10.21
C VAL A 12 -11.85 1.76 -10.54
N ASN A 13 -11.29 2.41 -9.52
CA ASN A 13 -10.16 3.32 -9.73
C ASN A 13 -9.00 2.51 -10.38
N PRO A 14 -8.47 2.95 -11.53
CA PRO A 14 -7.42 2.21 -12.24
C PRO A 14 -6.12 2.12 -11.44
N ASN A 15 -5.78 3.13 -10.63
CA ASN A 15 -4.61 3.10 -9.76
C ASN A 15 -4.74 2.01 -8.69
N PHE A 16 -5.92 1.84 -8.10
CA PHE A 16 -6.18 0.74 -7.18
C PHE A 16 -5.99 -0.61 -7.88
N GLN A 17 -6.57 -0.81 -9.08
CA GLN A 17 -6.40 -2.05 -9.83
C GLN A 17 -4.94 -2.38 -10.10
N ILE A 18 -4.15 -1.38 -10.54
CA ILE A 18 -2.73 -1.57 -10.84
C ILE A 18 -1.94 -1.87 -9.56
N THR A 19 -2.21 -1.13 -8.47
CA THR A 19 -1.54 -1.33 -7.18
C THR A 19 -1.82 -2.73 -6.63
N PHE A 20 -3.09 -3.16 -6.70
CA PHE A 20 -3.52 -4.47 -6.24
C PHE A 20 -2.94 -5.60 -7.10
N LYS A 21 -2.92 -5.44 -8.44
CA LYS A 21 -2.31 -6.41 -9.35
C LYS A 21 -0.83 -6.62 -9.02
N ARG A 22 -0.08 -5.54 -8.81
CA ARG A 22 1.35 -5.59 -8.45
C ARG A 22 1.61 -6.31 -7.13
N LEU A 23 0.69 -6.18 -6.17
CA LEU A 23 0.77 -6.95 -4.93
C LEU A 23 0.65 -8.45 -5.21
N LEU A 24 -0.30 -8.86 -6.07
CA LEU A 24 -0.47 -10.26 -6.44
C LEU A 24 0.71 -10.81 -7.23
N GLU A 25 1.31 -10.00 -8.12
CA GLU A 25 2.51 -10.37 -8.88
C GLU A 25 3.68 -10.77 -7.95
N LEU A 26 3.78 -10.22 -6.73
CA LEU A 26 4.80 -10.63 -5.75
C LEU A 26 4.60 -12.06 -5.23
N THR A 27 3.39 -12.61 -5.33
CA THR A 27 3.06 -13.98 -4.91
C THR A 27 3.27 -15.00 -6.03
N GLU A 28 3.48 -14.53 -7.25
CA GLU A 28 3.69 -15.35 -8.45
C GLU A 28 5.17 -15.51 -8.81
N LEU A 29 6.08 -14.91 -8.01
CA LEU A 29 7.52 -15.09 -8.20
C LEU A 29 7.89 -16.53 -7.86
N GLU A 30 8.23 -17.32 -8.88
CA GLU A 30 8.83 -18.63 -8.67
C GLU A 30 10.24 -18.43 -8.08
N PRO A 31 10.63 -19.18 -7.04
CA PRO A 31 12.01 -19.13 -6.57
C PRO A 31 12.92 -19.63 -7.69
N ASP A 32 13.85 -18.80 -8.14
CA ASP A 32 14.91 -19.23 -9.06
C ASP A 32 15.70 -20.33 -8.34
N LEU A 33 15.51 -21.58 -8.77
CA LEU A 33 16.10 -22.78 -8.15
C LEU A 33 17.64 -22.85 -8.27
N ASP A 34 18.25 -21.88 -8.94
CA ASP A 34 19.67 -21.85 -9.31
C ASP A 34 20.49 -20.80 -8.53
N ASP A 35 19.86 -19.91 -7.75
CA ASP A 35 20.55 -18.94 -6.91
C ASP A 35 20.47 -19.36 -5.44
N ASP A 36 21.62 -19.62 -4.82
CA ASP A 36 21.80 -19.87 -3.37
C ASP A 36 21.32 -18.68 -2.49
N ASP A 37 20.94 -17.56 -3.12
CA ASP A 37 20.21 -16.46 -2.49
C ASP A 37 18.72 -16.80 -2.48
N GLU A 38 18.24 -17.40 -1.38
CA GLU A 38 16.82 -17.67 -1.14
C GLU A 38 15.96 -16.42 -1.48
N LEU A 39 15.37 -16.40 -2.68
CA LEU A 39 14.33 -15.46 -3.05
C LEU A 39 13.15 -15.68 -2.10
N LEU A 40 13.14 -14.90 -1.01
CA LEU A 40 12.13 -15.00 0.03
C LEU A 40 10.77 -14.63 -0.55
N ASN A 41 9.90 -15.58 -0.79
CA ASN A 41 8.50 -15.26 -1.09
C ASN A 41 7.88 -14.43 0.06
N PRO A 42 6.95 -13.51 -0.24
CA PRO A 42 6.23 -12.83 0.82
C PRO A 42 5.44 -13.86 1.63
N SER A 43 5.43 -13.72 2.96
CA SER A 43 4.61 -14.59 3.80
C SER A 43 3.12 -14.42 3.52
N ASP A 44 2.36 -15.52 3.68
CA ASP A 44 0.89 -15.51 3.60
C ASP A 44 0.26 -14.44 4.51
N TYR A 45 0.86 -14.23 5.68
CA TYR A 45 0.45 -13.19 6.62
C TYR A 45 0.62 -11.78 6.01
N ALA A 46 1.81 -11.47 5.49
CA ALA A 46 2.07 -10.15 4.90
C ALA A 46 1.18 -9.89 3.67
N VAL A 47 0.94 -10.90 2.84
CA VAL A 47 0.02 -10.82 1.69
C VAL A 47 -1.41 -10.52 2.17
N SER A 48 -1.92 -11.31 3.12
CA SER A 48 -3.29 -11.17 3.63
C SER A 48 -3.54 -9.79 4.24
N VAL A 49 -2.62 -9.30 5.07
CA VAL A 49 -2.70 -7.96 5.67
C VAL A 49 -2.60 -6.86 4.61
N SER A 50 -1.74 -7.03 3.60
CA SER A 50 -1.61 -6.06 2.50
C SER A 50 -2.89 -5.97 1.67
N ILE A 51 -3.53 -7.10 1.37
CA ILE A 51 -4.81 -7.15 0.65
C ILE A 51 -5.88 -6.42 1.46
N GLU A 52 -6.04 -6.77 2.75
CA GLU A 52 -7.03 -6.15 3.62
C GLU A 52 -6.84 -4.63 3.69
N LEU A 53 -5.60 -4.18 3.91
CA LEU A 53 -5.27 -2.76 4.00
C LEU A 53 -5.58 -2.02 2.70
N LEU A 54 -5.16 -2.54 1.54
CA LEU A 54 -5.46 -1.91 0.24
C LEU A 54 -6.96 -1.83 -0.01
N THR A 55 -7.72 -2.86 0.33
CA THR A 55 -9.19 -2.85 0.20
C THR A 55 -9.82 -1.80 1.10
N GLN A 56 -9.42 -1.71 2.38
CA GLN A 56 -9.94 -0.70 3.31
C GLN A 56 -9.60 0.72 2.88
N LEU A 57 -8.36 0.97 2.43
CA LEU A 57 -7.95 2.26 1.91
C LEU A 57 -8.70 2.64 0.63
N TYR A 58 -8.96 1.69 -0.27
CA TYR A 58 -9.76 1.93 -1.46
C TYR A 58 -11.22 2.24 -1.13
N GLN A 59 -11.82 1.55 -0.17
CA GLN A 59 -13.17 1.87 0.31
C GLN A 59 -13.25 3.31 0.87
N ALA A 60 -12.20 3.77 1.56
CA ALA A 60 -12.16 5.11 2.14
C ALA A 60 -11.82 6.22 1.12
N LEU A 61 -10.89 5.98 0.18
CA LEU A 61 -10.41 6.97 -0.79
C LEU A 61 -11.21 7.00 -2.09
N GLY A 62 -11.79 5.86 -2.50
CA GLY A 62 -12.53 5.70 -3.74
C GLY A 62 -11.72 6.16 -4.96
N GLN A 63 -12.24 7.16 -5.69
CA GLN A 63 -11.58 7.70 -6.87
C GLN A 63 -10.30 8.49 -6.58
N LEU A 64 -10.05 8.88 -5.33
CA LEU A 64 -8.84 9.59 -4.92
C LEU A 64 -7.66 8.64 -4.64
N PHE A 65 -7.84 7.33 -4.78
CA PHE A 65 -6.79 6.36 -4.50
C PHE A 65 -5.54 6.62 -5.39
N PRO A 66 -4.37 6.90 -4.79
CA PRO A 66 -3.15 7.18 -5.54
C PRO A 66 -2.53 5.89 -6.09
N LEU A 67 -1.78 6.01 -7.19
CA LEU A 67 -1.01 4.90 -7.74
C LEU A 67 0.10 4.50 -6.78
N GLY A 68 0.06 3.23 -6.35
CA GLY A 68 1.06 2.63 -5.51
C GLY A 68 1.84 1.51 -6.22
N PHE A 69 2.85 1.05 -5.51
CA PHE A 69 3.72 -0.06 -5.88
C PHE A 69 3.92 -0.94 -4.66
N SER A 70 4.29 -2.19 -4.89
CA SER A 70 4.61 -3.15 -3.84
C SER A 70 5.96 -3.79 -4.15
N ASN A 71 6.74 -4.06 -3.12
CA ASN A 71 7.91 -4.93 -3.25
C ASN A 71 8.07 -5.82 -2.02
N LEU A 72 8.86 -6.86 -2.19
CA LEU A 72 9.28 -7.74 -1.12
C LEU A 72 10.21 -6.99 -0.15
N GLU A 73 9.93 -7.10 1.14
CA GLU A 73 10.89 -6.71 2.17
C GLU A 73 11.84 -7.88 2.45
N SER A 74 13.10 -7.56 2.76
CA SER A 74 14.22 -8.51 2.87
C SER A 74 14.03 -9.68 3.85
N ARG A 75 12.96 -9.71 4.64
CA ARG A 75 12.65 -10.81 5.58
C ARG A 75 11.33 -11.51 5.25
N GLY A 76 10.80 -11.40 4.03
CA GLY A 76 9.51 -11.98 3.64
C GLY A 76 8.29 -11.11 3.98
N GLY A 77 8.51 -9.86 4.36
CA GLY A 77 7.46 -8.85 4.51
C GLY A 77 7.10 -8.19 3.18
N ILE A 78 6.21 -7.19 3.21
CA ILE A 78 5.82 -6.43 2.03
C ILE A 78 5.96 -4.93 2.32
N ASN A 79 6.54 -4.17 1.40
CA ASN A 79 6.41 -2.72 1.41
C ASN A 79 5.36 -2.30 0.39
N LEU A 80 4.39 -1.49 0.82
CA LEU A 80 3.48 -0.75 -0.05
C LEU A 80 3.97 0.70 -0.14
N ILE A 81 4.22 1.20 -1.34
CA ILE A 81 4.91 2.47 -1.58
C ILE A 81 4.08 3.34 -2.50
N TRP A 82 3.91 4.61 -2.12
CA TRP A 82 3.33 5.65 -2.95
C TRP A 82 4.27 6.84 -3.00
N THR A 83 4.48 7.39 -4.18
CA THR A 83 5.34 8.55 -4.39
C THR A 83 4.60 9.62 -5.17
N ASN A 84 4.95 10.88 -4.91
CA ASN A 84 4.49 12.00 -5.69
C ASN A 84 5.66 12.92 -5.99
N GLN A 85 6.23 12.76 -7.20
CA GLN A 85 7.39 13.52 -7.66
C GLN A 85 7.13 15.03 -7.73
N LYS A 86 5.88 15.45 -7.99
CA LYS A 86 5.53 16.87 -8.08
C LYS A 86 5.76 17.61 -6.76
N PHE A 87 5.53 16.93 -5.64
CA PHE A 87 5.65 17.51 -4.30
C PHE A 87 6.84 16.95 -3.52
N ASP A 88 7.70 16.16 -4.16
CA ASP A 88 8.77 15.35 -3.55
C ASP A 88 8.33 14.62 -2.27
N LYS A 89 7.22 13.87 -2.37
CA LYS A 89 6.66 13.11 -1.25
C LYS A 89 6.73 11.61 -1.45
N GLU A 90 6.90 10.89 -0.36
CA GLU A 90 6.77 9.43 -0.30
C GLU A 90 5.95 9.02 0.92
N VAL A 91 5.11 8.00 0.75
CA VAL A 91 4.47 7.24 1.82
C VAL A 91 4.81 5.77 1.61
N ARG A 92 5.34 5.11 2.63
CA ARG A 92 5.68 3.69 2.63
C ARG A 92 5.10 3.00 3.84
N ILE A 93 4.38 1.91 3.61
CA ILE A 93 3.87 1.05 4.66
C ILE A 93 4.66 -0.23 4.60
N LYS A 94 5.29 -0.60 5.72
CA LYS A 94 5.95 -1.88 5.90
C LYS A 94 5.00 -2.82 6.62
N VAL A 95 4.54 -3.83 5.90
CA VAL A 95 3.77 -4.95 6.45
C VAL A 95 4.77 -6.04 6.86
N PRO A 96 4.76 -6.48 8.12
CA PRO A 96 5.75 -7.42 8.61
C PRO A 96 5.47 -8.86 8.14
N VAL A 97 6.50 -9.70 8.18
CA VAL A 97 6.44 -11.13 7.83
C VAL A 97 5.62 -11.97 8.82
N LEU A 98 5.50 -11.53 10.08
CA LEU A 98 4.84 -12.29 11.15
C LEU A 98 3.87 -11.41 11.94
N PRO A 99 2.77 -11.99 12.48
CA PRO A 99 1.78 -11.26 13.28
C PRO A 99 2.30 -10.74 14.62
N THR A 100 3.43 -11.29 15.10
CA THR A 100 4.08 -10.86 16.34
C THR A 100 4.95 -9.62 16.15
N LEU A 101 5.20 -9.20 14.91
CA LEU A 101 6.00 -8.03 14.58
C LEU A 101 5.09 -6.84 14.26
N ALA A 102 5.54 -5.63 14.61
CA ALA A 102 4.83 -4.41 14.28
C ALA A 102 5.12 -3.98 12.84
N GLY A 103 4.08 -3.57 12.12
CA GLY A 103 4.23 -2.82 10.88
C GLY A 103 4.64 -1.37 11.15
N SER A 104 4.98 -0.64 10.09
CA SER A 104 5.33 0.78 10.21
C SER A 104 4.82 1.59 9.03
N LEU A 105 4.53 2.86 9.28
CA LEU A 105 4.26 3.88 8.28
C LEU A 105 5.43 4.86 8.27
N TYR A 106 6.10 4.96 7.15
CA TYR A 106 7.11 5.96 6.86
C TYR A 106 6.52 6.99 5.90
N TYR A 107 6.78 8.26 6.12
CA TYR A 107 6.54 9.29 5.12
C TYR A 107 7.69 10.28 5.07
N ARG A 108 7.93 10.82 3.87
CA ARG A 108 8.98 11.79 3.57
C ARG A 108 8.43 12.94 2.75
N LYS A 109 8.88 14.15 3.05
CA LYS A 109 8.80 15.30 2.16
C LYS A 109 10.16 15.98 2.13
N ASP A 110 10.72 16.22 0.95
CA ASP A 110 12.05 16.84 0.83
C ASP A 110 13.09 16.05 1.67
N ASN A 111 13.75 16.71 2.62
CA ASN A 111 14.73 16.09 3.51
C ASN A 111 14.16 15.68 4.88
N GLU A 112 12.86 15.88 5.11
CA GLU A 112 12.20 15.55 6.37
C GLU A 112 11.45 14.23 6.25
N SER A 113 11.54 13.41 7.30
CA SER A 113 10.88 12.12 7.35
C SER A 113 10.40 11.77 8.75
N GLU A 114 9.36 10.96 8.81
CA GLU A 114 8.83 10.44 10.06
C GLU A 114 8.54 8.94 9.92
N LEU A 115 8.62 8.24 11.05
CA LEU A 115 8.32 6.83 11.16
C LEU A 115 7.34 6.61 12.31
N ILE A 116 6.17 6.08 11.98
CA ILE A 116 5.14 5.68 12.93
C ILE A 116 5.14 4.16 13.03
N ASN A 117 5.42 3.64 14.22
CA ASN A 117 5.31 2.22 14.51
C ASN A 117 3.85 1.85 14.79
N ASN A 118 3.41 0.72 14.27
CA ASN A 118 2.04 0.22 14.40
C ASN A 118 0.96 1.28 14.07
N PRO A 119 0.97 1.82 12.84
CA PRO A 119 0.07 2.90 12.45
C PRO A 119 -1.39 2.44 12.45
N SER A 120 -2.30 3.33 12.82
CA SER A 120 -3.73 3.11 12.60
C SER A 120 -4.10 3.25 11.12
N LEU A 121 -5.24 2.68 10.71
CA LEU A 121 -5.77 2.86 9.35
C LEU A 121 -5.98 4.35 9.02
N ASP A 122 -6.44 5.15 9.99
CA ASP A 122 -6.64 6.59 9.80
C ASP A 122 -5.32 7.31 9.53
N GLN A 123 -4.24 7.00 10.27
CA GLN A 123 -2.91 7.60 10.01
C GLN A 123 -2.42 7.29 8.59
N VAL A 124 -2.64 6.07 8.12
CA VAL A 124 -2.31 5.69 6.73
C VAL A 124 -3.17 6.46 5.74
N TYR A 125 -4.48 6.53 5.96
CA TYR A 125 -5.42 7.25 5.11
C TYR A 125 -5.07 8.74 4.99
N GLN A 126 -4.82 9.42 6.12
CA GLN A 126 -4.43 10.83 6.15
C GLN A 126 -3.10 11.05 5.41
N SER A 127 -2.15 10.13 5.54
CA SER A 127 -0.87 10.20 4.83
C SER A 127 -1.05 10.09 3.32
N LEU A 128 -1.93 9.21 2.84
CA LEU A 128 -2.24 9.09 1.41
C LEU A 128 -3.02 10.29 0.87
N LEU A 129 -3.93 10.89 1.65
CA LEU A 129 -4.55 12.16 1.27
C LEU A 129 -3.50 13.27 1.16
N TRP A 130 -2.62 13.37 2.16
CA TRP A 130 -1.56 14.36 2.21
C TRP A 130 -0.59 14.26 1.02
N LEU A 131 -0.26 13.03 0.58
CA LEU A 131 0.59 12.74 -0.57
C LEU A 131 0.14 13.48 -1.84
N SER A 132 -1.17 13.66 -2.02
CA SER A 132 -1.76 14.33 -3.18
C SER A 132 -1.93 15.85 -3.04
N THR A 133 -1.55 16.43 -1.89
CA THR A 133 -1.68 17.87 -1.62
C THR A 133 -0.31 18.55 -1.49
N ASP A 134 -0.27 19.88 -1.60
CA ASP A 134 0.94 20.66 -1.29
C ASP A 134 1.07 20.99 0.22
N LYS A 135 0.19 20.43 1.06
CA LYS A 135 0.18 20.75 2.49
C LYS A 135 1.41 20.20 3.21
N VAL A 136 1.78 20.85 4.30
CA VAL A 136 2.70 20.33 5.35
C VAL A 136 1.82 19.65 6.41
N ILE A 137 2.23 18.49 6.93
CA ILE A 137 1.52 17.83 8.04
C ILE A 137 1.92 18.57 9.33
N TYR A 138 0.94 18.96 10.14
CA TYR A 138 1.13 19.57 11.48
C TYR A 138 0.82 18.54 12.56
#